data_AF-A0A2M7I4A5-F1
#
_entry.id   AF-A0A2M7I4A5-F1
#
_cell.length_a   1.000
_cell.length_b   1.000
_cell.length_c   1.000
_cell.angle_alpha   90.00
_cell.angle_beta   90.00
_cell.angle_gamma   90.00
#
_symmetry.space_group_name_H-M   'P 1'
#
loop_
_entity.id
_entity.type
_entity.pdbx_description
1 polymer ?
#
loop_
_entity_poly.entity_id
_entity_poly.type
_entity_poly.pdbx_seq_one_letter_code
_entity_poly.pdbx_strand_id
1 'polypeptide(L)'
;MGGKAILIVVLGFSFIFLIMEKNIGSATTRTVGNMADYHANITVHNVAVSGANIAANKMYLDESWKDGYSNIDYQGGKINVTVDVLDAFKQIIRINSVGTYRGITDTVQVTLQPSKFSKFAYYSESEGAGMIWWTTGDTVWGPFHTQDQMNIDGSPVFMGKVTTKDPLNLKLNADPKFLGGFEQGVDLEMPSNNIGDLKATAQNGGKYISGQDEVYIEFAGDDIIYKYLETTWVKKGKKKKKVTEWVTETIPAATFAPNGVIFVDDAVVNISGTVKGKYTISAGGNKSDDGNIYLEDDIVYET
;
A
#
# COMPACT_ATOMS: atom_id res chain seq x y z
N MET A 1 74.33 48.59 -19.28
CA MET A 1 73.52 48.30 -18.08
C MET A 1 72.37 47.32 -18.28
N GLY A 2 71.99 46.94 -19.52
CA GLY A 2 70.84 46.04 -19.77
C GLY A 2 70.98 44.59 -19.28
N GLY A 3 72.19 44.01 -19.26
CA GLY A 3 72.38 42.61 -18.85
C GLY A 3 72.08 42.32 -17.37
N LYS A 4 72.29 43.31 -16.47
CA LYS A 4 71.94 43.18 -15.04
C LYS A 4 70.42 43.24 -14.81
N ALA A 5 69.70 44.02 -15.62
CA ALA A 5 68.25 44.13 -15.54
C ALA A 5 67.55 42.85 -16.04
N ILE A 6 68.07 42.23 -17.11
CA ILE A 6 67.55 40.96 -17.65
C ILE A 6 67.66 39.82 -16.63
N LEU A 7 68.78 39.74 -15.89
CA LEU A 7 68.99 38.74 -14.83
C LEU A 7 67.94 38.83 -13.72
N ILE A 8 67.59 40.05 -13.30
CA ILE A 8 66.55 40.28 -12.27
C ILE A 8 65.18 39.84 -12.79
N VAL A 9 64.86 40.11 -14.06
CA VAL A 9 63.60 39.71 -14.68
C VAL A 9 63.50 38.18 -14.78
N VAL A 10 64.55 37.50 -15.24
CA VAL A 10 64.58 36.03 -15.35
C VAL A 10 64.44 35.36 -13.97
N LEU A 11 65.13 35.88 -12.96
CA LEU A 11 65.00 35.39 -11.58
C LEU A 11 63.60 35.64 -11.02
N GLY A 12 63.03 36.83 -11.26
CA GLY A 12 61.66 37.16 -10.85
C GLY A 12 60.62 36.22 -11.46
N PHE A 13 60.69 35.97 -12.77
CA PHE A 13 59.82 35.01 -13.44
C PHE A 13 60.02 33.59 -12.91
N SER A 14 61.27 33.17 -12.69
CA SER A 14 61.57 31.83 -12.14
C SER A 14 60.94 31.64 -10.76
N PHE A 15 61.01 32.65 -9.88
CA PHE A 15 60.36 32.61 -8.57
C PHE A 15 58.83 32.53 -8.67
N ILE A 16 58.23 33.29 -9.58
CA ILE A 16 56.78 33.25 -9.83
C ILE A 16 56.35 31.86 -10.31
N PHE A 17 57.08 31.28 -11.26
CA PHE A 17 56.79 29.93 -11.75
C PHE A 17 56.93 28.88 -10.66
N LEU A 18 57.92 28.99 -9.77
CA LEU A 18 58.13 28.04 -8.67
C LEU A 18 56.98 28.10 -7.64
N ILE A 19 56.49 29.30 -7.32
CA ILE A 19 55.31 29.48 -6.45
C ILE A 19 54.05 28.95 -7.15
N MET A 20 53.90 29.22 -8.45
CA MET A 20 52.76 28.74 -9.24
C MET A 20 52.75 27.21 -9.34
N GLU A 21 53.89 26.56 -9.61
CA GLU A 21 54.02 25.11 -9.64
C GLU A 21 53.68 24.48 -8.28
N LYS A 22 54.15 25.06 -7.18
CA LYS A 22 53.79 24.61 -5.83
C LYS A 22 52.28 24.69 -5.59
N ASN A 23 51.66 25.80 -5.99
CA ASN A 23 50.22 26.01 -5.84
C ASN A 23 49.40 25.05 -6.72
N ILE A 24 49.79 24.87 -7.98
CA ILE A 24 49.18 23.91 -8.91
C ILE A 24 49.34 22.49 -8.37
N GLY A 25 50.53 22.09 -7.94
CA GLY A 25 50.77 20.77 -7.33
C GLY A 25 49.87 20.52 -6.12
N SER A 26 49.75 21.50 -5.23
CA SER A 26 48.84 21.40 -4.08
C SER A 26 47.35 21.34 -4.46
N ALA A 27 46.95 22.05 -5.53
CA ALA A 27 45.58 22.02 -6.04
C ALA A 27 45.28 20.65 -6.67
N THR A 28 46.18 20.13 -7.51
CA THR A 28 46.06 18.81 -8.13
C THR A 28 45.95 17.70 -7.08
N THR A 29 46.80 17.69 -6.06
CA THR A 29 46.73 16.69 -4.99
C THR A 29 45.41 16.75 -4.22
N ARG A 30 44.89 17.96 -3.94
CA ARG A 30 43.57 18.14 -3.31
C ARG A 30 42.44 17.65 -4.21
N THR A 31 42.50 17.94 -5.51
CA THR A 31 41.50 17.46 -6.48
C THR A 31 41.48 15.94 -6.55
N VAL A 32 42.65 15.28 -6.56
CA VAL A 32 42.74 13.82 -6.53
C VAL A 32 42.17 13.25 -5.23
N GLY A 33 42.48 13.86 -4.08
CA GLY A 33 41.90 13.48 -2.79
C GLY A 33 40.37 13.59 -2.80
N ASN A 34 39.84 14.73 -3.22
CA ASN A 34 38.39 14.96 -3.32
C ASN A 34 37.73 13.96 -4.28
N MET A 35 38.38 13.62 -5.40
CA MET A 35 37.85 12.64 -6.36
C MET A 35 37.81 11.23 -5.76
N ALA A 36 38.83 10.85 -4.98
CA ALA A 36 38.87 9.58 -4.27
C ALA A 36 37.79 9.49 -3.18
N ASP A 37 37.58 10.57 -2.43
CA ASP A 37 36.54 10.65 -1.39
C ASP A 37 35.14 10.61 -2.01
N TYR A 38 34.92 11.35 -3.11
CA TYR A 38 33.66 11.33 -3.84
C TYR A 38 33.35 9.93 -4.39
N HIS A 39 34.34 9.27 -4.98
CA HIS A 39 34.21 7.88 -5.42
C HIS A 39 33.87 6.94 -4.26
N ALA A 40 34.54 7.08 -3.11
CA ALA A 40 34.25 6.25 -1.93
C ALA A 40 32.83 6.47 -1.40
N ASN A 41 32.35 7.73 -1.39
CA ASN A 41 30.97 8.08 -1.01
C ASN A 41 29.92 7.50 -1.97
N ILE A 42 30.15 7.58 -3.28
CA ILE A 42 29.26 6.94 -4.27
C ILE A 42 29.26 5.42 -4.10
N THR A 43 30.45 4.84 -3.91
CA THR A 43 30.59 3.39 -3.76
C THR A 43 29.83 2.89 -2.53
N VAL A 44 29.98 3.55 -1.38
CA VAL A 44 29.26 3.16 -0.16
C VAL A 44 27.75 3.32 -0.32
N HIS A 45 27.28 4.39 -0.99
CA HIS A 45 25.87 4.59 -1.28
C HIS A 45 25.33 3.47 -2.17
N ASN A 46 26.02 3.12 -3.26
CA ASN A 46 25.63 2.04 -4.16
C ASN A 46 25.62 0.67 -3.46
N VAL A 47 26.57 0.42 -2.55
CA VAL A 47 26.61 -0.77 -1.71
C VAL A 47 25.37 -0.83 -0.80
N ALA A 48 25.01 0.29 -0.15
CA ALA A 48 23.81 0.40 0.67
C ALA A 48 22.51 0.18 -0.14
N VAL A 49 22.38 0.84 -1.31
CA VAL A 49 21.24 0.64 -2.23
C VAL A 49 21.13 -0.82 -2.68
N SER A 50 22.25 -1.45 -3.00
CA SER A 50 22.28 -2.87 -3.40
C SER A 50 21.78 -3.77 -2.26
N GLY A 51 22.21 -3.52 -1.03
CA GLY A 51 21.72 -4.23 0.15
C GLY A 51 20.20 -4.08 0.36
N ALA A 52 19.68 -2.85 0.16
CA ALA A 52 18.25 -2.60 0.23
C ALA A 52 17.47 -3.37 -0.85
N ASN A 53 17.99 -3.41 -2.08
CA ASN A 53 17.38 -4.16 -3.19
C ASN A 53 17.42 -5.68 -2.96
N ILE A 54 18.52 -6.22 -2.44
CA ILE A 54 18.64 -7.65 -2.11
C ILE A 54 17.60 -8.03 -1.04
N ALA A 55 17.50 -7.22 0.02
CA ALA A 55 16.51 -7.44 1.06
C ALA A 55 15.08 -7.29 0.54
N ALA A 56 14.78 -6.25 -0.25
CA ALA A 56 13.46 -6.07 -0.85
C ALA A 56 13.07 -7.25 -1.75
N ASN A 57 14.00 -7.78 -2.55
CA ASN A 57 13.77 -8.97 -3.36
C ASN A 57 13.53 -10.22 -2.49
N LYS A 58 14.31 -10.40 -1.41
CA LYS A 58 14.09 -11.51 -0.48
C LYS A 58 12.71 -11.43 0.17
N MET A 59 12.28 -10.23 0.57
CA MET A 59 10.95 -9.98 1.14
C MET A 59 9.82 -10.18 0.13
N TYR A 60 10.06 -9.88 -1.14
CA TYR A 60 9.11 -10.13 -2.21
C TYR A 60 8.90 -11.64 -2.44
N LEU A 61 9.96 -12.44 -2.31
CA LEU A 61 9.89 -13.90 -2.46
C LEU A 61 9.40 -14.62 -1.19
N ASP A 62 9.62 -14.03 -0.02
CA ASP A 62 9.27 -14.58 1.30
C ASP A 62 8.86 -13.44 2.24
N GLU A 63 7.55 -13.22 2.34
CA GLU A 63 6.97 -12.14 3.16
C GLU A 63 7.23 -12.32 4.65
N SER A 64 7.50 -13.56 5.10
CA SER A 64 7.75 -13.88 6.51
C SER A 64 9.18 -13.55 6.95
N TRP A 65 10.11 -13.39 6.00
CA TRP A 65 11.51 -13.10 6.30
C TRP A 65 11.68 -11.73 6.97
N LYS A 66 12.38 -11.70 8.10
CA LYS A 66 12.69 -10.48 8.89
C LYS A 66 14.12 -10.47 9.46
N ASP A 67 14.92 -11.50 9.21
CA ASP A 67 16.21 -11.69 9.87
C ASP A 67 17.29 -10.67 9.46
N GLY A 68 17.14 -10.08 8.27
CA GLY A 68 18.14 -9.19 7.70
C GLY A 68 19.40 -9.92 7.25
N TYR A 69 20.46 -9.16 6.99
CA TYR A 69 21.75 -9.66 6.52
C TYR A 69 22.90 -9.03 7.31
N SER A 70 23.96 -9.80 7.57
CA SER A 70 25.15 -9.27 8.23
C SER A 70 26.40 -9.56 7.41
N ASN A 71 27.24 -8.54 7.28
CA ASN A 71 28.59 -8.60 6.71
C ASN A 71 28.67 -9.28 5.33
N ILE A 72 27.73 -8.99 4.44
CA ILE A 72 27.81 -9.47 3.06
C ILE A 72 28.88 -8.66 2.32
N ASP A 73 29.87 -9.34 1.74
CA ASP A 73 30.88 -8.69 0.91
C ASP A 73 30.31 -8.33 -0.47
N TYR A 74 30.39 -7.05 -0.86
CA TYR A 74 29.90 -6.56 -2.14
C TYR A 74 30.71 -5.37 -2.64
N GLN A 75 31.23 -5.44 -3.87
CA GLN A 75 32.05 -4.40 -4.50
C GLN A 75 33.22 -3.87 -3.64
N GLY A 76 33.83 -4.74 -2.82
CA GLY A 76 34.93 -4.38 -1.92
C GLY A 76 34.49 -3.61 -0.67
N GLY A 77 33.17 -3.45 -0.46
CA GLY A 77 32.56 -3.01 0.79
C GLY A 77 31.80 -4.13 1.48
N LYS A 78 31.15 -3.78 2.59
CA LYS A 78 30.28 -4.66 3.38
C LYS A 78 28.87 -4.12 3.45
N ILE A 79 27.90 -5.02 3.39
CA ILE A 79 26.48 -4.73 3.56
C ILE A 79 26.02 -5.32 4.88
N ASN A 80 25.28 -4.53 5.65
CA ASN A 80 24.47 -4.98 6.78
C ASN A 80 23.04 -4.49 6.59
N VAL A 81 22.06 -5.36 6.73
CA VAL A 81 20.64 -5.02 6.59
C VAL A 81 19.88 -5.44 7.83
N THR A 82 19.03 -4.56 8.36
CA THR A 82 18.05 -4.88 9.40
C THR A 82 16.64 -4.59 8.89
N VAL A 83 15.65 -5.28 9.46
CA VAL A 83 14.23 -5.08 9.15
C VAL A 83 13.49 -4.73 10.44
N ASP A 84 12.94 -3.52 10.49
CA ASP A 84 12.15 -3.04 11.62
C ASP A 84 10.66 -3.13 11.28
N VAL A 85 9.82 -3.54 12.23
CA VAL A 85 8.36 -3.47 12.11
C VAL A 85 7.88 -2.16 12.74
N LEU A 86 7.43 -1.21 11.92
CA LEU A 86 6.98 0.12 12.37
C LEU A 86 5.53 0.10 12.86
N ASP A 87 4.67 -0.67 12.21
CA ASP A 87 3.26 -0.83 12.56
C ASP A 87 2.89 -2.28 12.31
N ALA A 88 2.76 -3.07 13.39
CA ALA A 88 2.43 -4.50 13.30
C ALA A 88 1.02 -4.74 12.73
N PHE A 89 0.10 -3.79 12.93
CA PHE A 89 -1.27 -3.89 12.45
C PHE A 89 -1.37 -3.59 10.96
N LYS A 90 -0.77 -2.48 10.53
CA LYS A 90 -0.72 -2.11 9.11
C LYS A 90 0.37 -2.85 8.33
N GLN A 91 1.11 -3.72 9.01
CA GLN A 91 2.28 -4.46 8.52
C GLN A 91 3.30 -3.56 7.81
N ILE A 92 3.48 -2.33 8.33
CA ILE A 92 4.46 -1.40 7.78
C ILE A 92 5.82 -1.78 8.33
N ILE A 93 6.76 -2.00 7.43
CA ILE A 93 8.11 -2.42 7.75
C ILE A 93 9.13 -1.44 7.15
N ARG A 94 10.31 -1.38 7.75
CA ARG A 94 11.43 -0.59 7.26
C ARG A 94 12.66 -1.46 7.14
N ILE A 95 13.20 -1.51 5.93
CA ILE A 95 14.51 -2.09 5.66
C ILE A 95 15.54 -0.97 5.87
N ASN A 96 16.51 -1.21 6.75
CA ASN A 96 17.68 -0.33 6.89
C ASN A 96 18.90 -1.06 6.33
N SER A 97 19.46 -0.56 5.24
CA SER A 97 20.67 -1.11 4.63
C SER A 97 21.84 -0.18 4.86
N VAL A 98 22.85 -0.66 5.57
CA VAL A 98 24.10 0.03 5.87
C VAL A 98 25.20 -0.53 4.99
N GLY A 99 25.73 0.30 4.10
CA GLY A 99 26.93 0.02 3.33
C GLY A 99 28.17 0.55 4.07
N THR A 100 29.27 -0.21 4.03
CA THR A 100 30.57 0.22 4.55
C THR A 100 31.64 0.02 3.50
N TYR A 101 32.38 1.07 3.14
CA TYR A 101 33.50 1.00 2.21
C TYR A 101 34.66 1.87 2.70
N ARG A 102 35.85 1.28 2.86
CA ARG A 102 37.08 1.97 3.34
C ARG A 102 36.87 2.78 4.63
N GLY A 103 36.00 2.31 5.53
CA GLY A 103 35.70 2.98 6.81
C GLY A 103 34.62 4.07 6.74
N ILE A 104 34.13 4.40 5.55
CA ILE A 104 32.97 5.27 5.35
C ILE A 104 31.71 4.41 5.39
N THR A 105 30.66 4.91 6.03
CA THR A 105 29.36 4.25 6.14
C THR A 105 28.26 5.13 5.57
N ASP A 106 27.31 4.53 4.85
CA ASP A 106 26.08 5.19 4.41
C ASP A 106 24.88 4.27 4.66
N THR A 107 23.70 4.87 4.89
CA THR A 107 22.47 4.14 5.22
C THR A 107 21.34 4.50 4.27
N VAL A 108 20.75 3.49 3.65
CA VAL A 108 19.56 3.60 2.82
C VAL A 108 18.39 2.95 3.55
N GLN A 109 17.28 3.69 3.68
CA GLN A 109 16.07 3.21 4.31
C GLN A 109 14.96 3.06 3.28
N VAL A 110 14.32 1.89 3.26
CA VAL A 110 13.16 1.61 2.40
C VAL A 110 11.99 1.23 3.30
N THR A 111 10.89 1.96 3.19
CA THR A 111 9.65 1.62 3.92
C THR A 111 8.72 0.88 2.97
N LEU A 112 8.29 -0.30 3.36
CA LEU A 112 7.37 -1.13 2.60
C LEU A 112 6.06 -1.27 3.36
N GLN A 113 4.96 -1.36 2.61
CA GLN A 113 3.64 -1.67 3.12
C GLN A 113 3.00 -2.67 2.15
N PRO A 114 2.26 -3.68 2.64
CA PRO A 114 1.50 -4.56 1.78
C PRO A 114 0.56 -3.79 0.85
N SER A 115 0.38 -4.32 -0.36
CA SER A 115 -0.61 -3.78 -1.27
C SER A 115 -2.00 -3.94 -0.67
N LYS A 116 -2.86 -2.94 -0.84
CA LYS A 116 -4.24 -2.99 -0.35
C LYS A 116 -5.17 -3.29 -1.51
N PHE A 117 -6.15 -4.17 -1.28
CA PHE A 117 -7.23 -4.43 -2.23
C PHE A 117 -8.04 -3.19 -2.56
N SER A 118 -8.19 -2.28 -1.59
CA SER A 118 -8.84 -0.98 -1.77
C SER A 118 -8.11 -0.01 -2.72
N LYS A 119 -7.00 -0.41 -3.35
CA LYS A 119 -6.43 0.32 -4.49
C LYS A 119 -7.24 0.15 -5.77
N PHE A 120 -7.98 -0.96 -5.89
CA PHE A 120 -8.82 -1.24 -7.04
C PHE A 120 -10.20 -0.61 -6.81
N ALA A 121 -10.72 0.05 -7.84
CA ALA A 121 -12.13 0.41 -7.89
C ALA A 121 -12.99 -0.84 -8.05
N TYR A 122 -12.46 -1.87 -8.71
CA TYR A 122 -13.08 -3.17 -8.85
C TYR A 122 -12.02 -4.27 -8.92
N TYR A 123 -12.17 -5.29 -8.09
CA TYR A 123 -11.37 -6.51 -8.09
C TYR A 123 -12.31 -7.71 -7.95
N SER A 124 -12.17 -8.71 -8.83
CA SER A 124 -12.94 -9.96 -8.74
C SER A 124 -12.05 -11.19 -8.94
N GLU A 125 -12.33 -12.25 -8.17
CA GLU A 125 -11.72 -13.57 -8.40
C GLU A 125 -12.45 -14.34 -9.50
N SER A 126 -13.78 -14.19 -9.58
CA SER A 126 -14.60 -14.75 -10.65
C SER A 126 -15.69 -13.76 -11.08
N GLU A 127 -15.93 -13.70 -12.40
CA GLU A 127 -17.02 -12.93 -13.03
C GLU A 127 -18.27 -13.79 -13.24
N GLY A 128 -18.26 -15.02 -12.73
CA GLY A 128 -19.40 -15.94 -12.75
C GLY A 128 -19.75 -16.47 -14.14
N ALA A 129 -18.76 -16.91 -14.92
CA ALA A 129 -18.95 -17.60 -16.21
C ALA A 129 -20.00 -16.95 -17.14
N GLY A 130 -19.93 -15.62 -17.31
CA GLY A 130 -20.85 -14.86 -18.15
C GLY A 130 -22.08 -14.31 -17.42
N MET A 131 -22.07 -14.27 -16.08
CA MET A 131 -23.10 -13.57 -15.28
C MET A 131 -22.86 -12.06 -15.23
N ILE A 132 -21.62 -11.64 -14.97
CA ILE A 132 -21.28 -10.21 -14.89
C ILE A 132 -20.86 -9.72 -16.28
N TRP A 133 -21.58 -8.70 -16.76
CA TRP A 133 -21.32 -8.02 -18.03
C TRP A 133 -21.14 -6.52 -17.78
N TRP A 134 -20.04 -5.97 -18.29
CA TRP A 134 -19.79 -4.54 -18.31
C TRP A 134 -20.42 -3.95 -19.57
N THR A 135 -21.42 -3.09 -19.38
CA THR A 135 -22.33 -2.63 -20.41
C THR A 135 -22.18 -1.14 -20.73
N THR A 136 -22.83 -0.68 -21.80
CA THR A 136 -22.88 0.75 -22.12
C THR A 136 -23.55 1.53 -20.99
N GLY A 137 -22.84 2.50 -20.42
CA GLY A 137 -23.27 3.29 -19.27
C GLY A 137 -22.39 3.08 -18.05
N ASP A 138 -21.72 1.92 -17.96
CA ASP A 138 -20.80 1.63 -16.87
C ASP A 138 -19.53 2.46 -17.02
N THR A 139 -19.15 3.14 -15.93
CA THR A 139 -17.92 3.91 -15.86
C THR A 139 -17.15 3.59 -14.58
N VAL A 140 -15.92 3.09 -14.72
CA VAL A 140 -15.06 2.75 -13.57
C VAL A 140 -13.94 3.78 -13.43
N TRP A 141 -13.96 4.48 -12.30
CA TRP A 141 -12.98 5.52 -11.94
C TRP A 141 -11.91 4.98 -10.99
N GLY A 142 -11.04 4.12 -11.52
CA GLY A 142 -9.88 3.62 -10.79
C GLY A 142 -9.31 2.34 -11.41
N PRO A 143 -8.26 1.76 -10.82
CA PRO A 143 -7.70 0.49 -11.26
C PRO A 143 -8.74 -0.63 -11.22
N PHE A 144 -8.74 -1.46 -12.26
CA PHE A 144 -9.64 -2.61 -12.41
C PHE A 144 -8.82 -3.89 -12.55
N HIS A 145 -9.23 -4.94 -11.86
CA HIS A 145 -8.65 -6.26 -12.03
C HIS A 145 -9.69 -7.38 -11.95
N THR A 146 -9.56 -8.40 -12.79
CA THR A 146 -10.27 -9.67 -12.60
C THR A 146 -9.35 -10.84 -12.89
N GLN A 147 -9.48 -11.90 -12.07
CA GLN A 147 -8.80 -13.17 -12.24
C GLN A 147 -9.52 -14.12 -13.24
N ASP A 148 -10.61 -13.66 -13.85
CA ASP A 148 -11.48 -14.45 -14.73
C ASP A 148 -11.70 -13.70 -16.07
N GLN A 149 -12.55 -14.26 -16.93
CA GLN A 149 -12.92 -13.70 -18.21
C GLN A 149 -13.80 -12.45 -18.03
N MET A 150 -13.27 -11.28 -18.40
CA MET A 150 -14.04 -10.04 -18.37
C MET A 150 -15.03 -9.98 -19.54
N ASN A 151 -16.35 -10.01 -19.25
CA ASN A 151 -17.39 -9.93 -20.27
C ASN A 151 -17.83 -8.49 -20.53
N ILE A 152 -17.89 -8.11 -21.80
CA ILE A 152 -18.15 -6.73 -22.23
C ILE A 152 -19.23 -6.70 -23.31
N ASP A 153 -20.24 -5.84 -23.11
CA ASP A 153 -21.31 -5.56 -24.07
C ASP A 153 -21.41 -4.05 -24.36
N GLY A 154 -21.34 -3.65 -25.62
CA GLY A 154 -21.35 -2.24 -26.01
C GLY A 154 -20.09 -1.48 -25.56
N SER A 155 -20.25 -0.27 -25.00
CA SER A 155 -19.15 0.67 -24.78
C SER A 155 -19.01 1.17 -23.34
N PRO A 156 -18.68 0.30 -22.36
CA PRO A 156 -18.27 0.75 -21.03
C PRO A 156 -16.97 1.56 -21.08
N VAL A 157 -16.76 2.43 -20.09
CA VAL A 157 -15.59 3.31 -20.01
C VAL A 157 -14.79 3.03 -18.74
N PHE A 158 -13.51 2.69 -18.92
CA PHE A 158 -12.57 2.45 -17.83
C PHE A 158 -11.53 3.56 -17.82
N MET A 159 -11.61 4.41 -16.80
CA MET A 159 -10.73 5.58 -16.66
C MET A 159 -9.35 5.20 -16.10
N GLY A 160 -9.27 4.13 -15.30
CA GLY A 160 -8.03 3.58 -14.77
C GLY A 160 -7.47 2.42 -15.59
N LYS A 161 -6.29 1.93 -15.17
CA LYS A 161 -5.64 0.75 -15.76
C LYS A 161 -6.52 -0.49 -15.52
N VAL A 162 -6.82 -1.22 -16.58
CA VAL A 162 -7.55 -2.49 -16.53
C VAL A 162 -6.59 -3.65 -16.73
N THR A 163 -6.72 -4.66 -15.87
CA THR A 163 -5.91 -5.89 -15.93
C THR A 163 -6.81 -7.11 -15.84
N THR A 164 -6.48 -8.17 -16.57
CA THR A 164 -7.24 -9.43 -16.59
C THR A 164 -6.27 -10.61 -16.61
N LYS A 165 -6.60 -11.70 -15.92
CA LYS A 165 -5.87 -12.97 -16.04
C LYS A 165 -6.23 -13.67 -17.35
N ASP A 166 -7.52 -13.82 -17.61
CA ASP A 166 -8.06 -14.49 -18.80
C ASP A 166 -8.41 -13.50 -19.93
N PRO A 167 -8.59 -13.98 -21.18
CA PRO A 167 -8.91 -13.12 -22.31
C PRO A 167 -10.24 -12.37 -22.16
N LEU A 168 -10.38 -11.21 -22.80
CA LEU A 168 -11.68 -10.53 -22.85
C LEU A 168 -12.74 -11.36 -23.58
N ASN A 169 -13.98 -11.33 -23.09
CA ASN A 169 -15.16 -11.82 -23.81
C ASN A 169 -15.97 -10.64 -24.35
N LEU A 170 -15.82 -10.35 -25.62
CA LEU A 170 -16.50 -9.23 -26.27
C LEU A 170 -17.75 -9.72 -26.99
N LYS A 171 -18.91 -9.10 -26.69
CA LYS A 171 -20.12 -9.30 -27.49
C LYS A 171 -19.96 -8.66 -28.87
N LEU A 172 -20.81 -9.08 -29.81
CA LEU A 172 -20.85 -8.50 -31.15
C LEU A 172 -21.06 -6.98 -31.07
N ASN A 173 -20.15 -6.21 -31.70
CA ASN A 173 -20.11 -4.74 -31.70
C ASN A 173 -19.75 -4.09 -30.34
N ALA A 174 -19.18 -4.84 -29.38
CA ALA A 174 -18.60 -4.23 -28.19
C ALA A 174 -17.38 -3.37 -28.55
N ASP A 175 -17.32 -2.17 -27.99
CA ASP A 175 -16.27 -1.18 -28.17
C ASP A 175 -15.95 -0.51 -26.82
N PRO A 176 -15.32 -1.25 -25.88
CA PRO A 176 -14.94 -0.72 -24.58
C PRO A 176 -13.85 0.35 -24.69
N LYS A 177 -13.89 1.34 -23.80
CA LYS A 177 -12.91 2.43 -23.75
C LYS A 177 -11.98 2.27 -22.56
N PHE A 178 -10.78 1.73 -22.81
CA PHE A 178 -9.72 1.59 -21.81
C PHE A 178 -8.81 2.81 -21.80
N LEU A 179 -9.27 3.92 -21.21
CA LEU A 179 -8.55 5.19 -21.22
C LEU A 179 -7.29 5.16 -20.34
N GLY A 180 -7.29 4.37 -19.26
CA GLY A 180 -6.11 4.12 -18.42
C GLY A 180 -5.22 2.97 -18.90
N GLY A 181 -5.53 2.36 -20.05
CA GLY A 181 -4.81 1.24 -20.65
C GLY A 181 -5.33 -0.14 -20.19
N PHE A 182 -5.06 -1.15 -21.03
CA PHE A 182 -5.47 -2.54 -20.81
C PHE A 182 -4.25 -3.48 -20.87
N GLU A 183 -4.22 -4.49 -20.00
CA GLU A 183 -3.20 -5.53 -19.99
C GLU A 183 -3.82 -6.89 -19.64
N GLN A 184 -3.51 -7.91 -20.43
CA GLN A 184 -4.03 -9.28 -20.27
C GLN A 184 -2.93 -10.22 -19.79
N GLY A 185 -3.30 -11.30 -19.09
CA GLY A 185 -2.38 -12.30 -18.56
C GLY A 185 -1.74 -11.89 -17.22
N VAL A 186 -2.31 -10.86 -16.57
CA VAL A 186 -1.86 -10.41 -15.26
C VAL A 186 -2.55 -11.29 -14.22
N ASP A 187 -1.75 -12.06 -13.49
CA ASP A 187 -2.24 -12.92 -12.40
C ASP A 187 -1.97 -12.21 -11.06
N LEU A 188 -3.03 -11.78 -10.39
CA LEU A 188 -2.98 -11.19 -9.06
C LEU A 188 -3.92 -11.98 -8.17
N GLU A 189 -3.48 -13.14 -7.70
CA GLU A 189 -4.28 -14.01 -6.82
C GLU A 189 -4.79 -13.26 -5.59
N MET A 190 -6.06 -13.47 -5.27
CA MET A 190 -6.64 -12.97 -4.04
C MET A 190 -5.99 -13.75 -2.88
N PRO A 191 -5.50 -13.08 -1.83
CA PRO A 191 -5.01 -13.76 -0.64
C PRO A 191 -6.07 -14.72 -0.14
N SER A 192 -5.62 -15.86 0.36
CA SER A 192 -6.48 -16.85 1.00
C SER A 192 -7.42 -16.19 2.01
N ASN A 193 -8.68 -16.64 2.02
CA ASN A 193 -9.76 -16.06 2.80
C ASN A 193 -9.40 -15.78 4.28
N ASN A 194 -9.05 -14.53 4.58
CA ASN A 194 -8.71 -14.04 5.91
C ASN A 194 -9.93 -13.44 6.64
N ILE A 195 -11.17 -13.79 6.25
CA ILE A 195 -12.38 -13.37 6.99
C ILE A 195 -12.29 -13.78 8.46
N GLY A 196 -11.64 -14.91 8.77
CA GLY A 196 -11.36 -15.33 10.15
C GLY A 196 -10.45 -14.35 10.92
N ASP A 197 -9.42 -13.80 10.27
CA ASP A 197 -8.53 -12.80 10.87
C ASP A 197 -9.26 -11.48 11.10
N LEU A 198 -10.15 -11.08 10.17
CA LEU A 198 -11.01 -9.90 10.34
C LEU A 198 -11.96 -10.07 11.53
N LYS A 199 -12.50 -11.28 11.74
CA LYS A 199 -13.32 -11.59 12.93
C LYS A 199 -12.52 -11.42 14.22
N ALA A 200 -11.32 -12.00 14.30
CA ALA A 200 -10.45 -11.86 15.46
C ALA A 200 -10.03 -10.40 15.70
N THR A 201 -9.77 -9.65 14.64
CA THR A 201 -9.40 -8.23 14.70
C THR A 201 -10.55 -7.35 15.17
N ALA A 202 -11.77 -7.62 14.71
CA ALA A 202 -12.96 -6.93 15.18
C ALA A 202 -13.21 -7.18 16.67
N GLN A 203 -12.96 -8.41 17.15
CA GLN A 203 -13.04 -8.72 18.58
C GLN A 203 -11.93 -8.06 19.41
N ASN A 204 -10.77 -7.77 18.79
CA ASN A 204 -9.60 -7.19 19.44
C ASN A 204 -9.37 -5.73 19.04
N GLY A 205 -10.31 -4.86 19.43
CA GLY A 205 -10.19 -3.39 19.26
C GLY A 205 -10.97 -2.80 18.08
N GLY A 206 -11.81 -3.60 17.42
CA GLY A 206 -12.77 -3.14 16.42
C GLY A 206 -14.21 -3.28 16.91
N LYS A 207 -15.15 -3.33 15.96
CA LYS A 207 -16.56 -3.61 16.23
C LYS A 207 -16.91 -5.03 15.80
N TYR A 208 -17.25 -5.87 16.77
CA TYR A 208 -17.85 -7.17 16.51
C TYR A 208 -19.36 -7.12 16.80
N ILE A 209 -20.17 -7.47 15.81
CA ILE A 209 -21.63 -7.54 15.92
C ILE A 209 -22.05 -9.00 15.71
N SER A 210 -22.91 -9.53 16.57
CA SER A 210 -23.44 -10.89 16.46
C SER A 210 -24.85 -10.97 17.04
N GLY A 211 -25.61 -11.99 16.64
CA GLY A 211 -26.98 -12.20 17.12
C GLY A 211 -28.00 -11.22 16.53
N GLN A 212 -27.67 -10.64 15.38
CA GLN A 212 -28.55 -9.79 14.57
C GLN A 212 -28.76 -10.48 13.23
N ASP A 213 -29.98 -10.50 12.71
CA ASP A 213 -30.25 -11.07 11.38
C ASP A 213 -29.94 -10.04 10.27
N GLU A 214 -30.13 -8.76 10.58
CA GLU A 214 -29.94 -7.64 9.65
C GLU A 214 -29.45 -6.40 10.41
N VAL A 215 -28.46 -5.71 9.82
CA VAL A 215 -27.90 -4.48 10.36
C VAL A 215 -27.73 -3.42 9.28
N TYR A 216 -27.90 -2.17 9.69
CA TYR A 216 -27.67 -1.00 8.86
C TYR A 216 -26.53 -0.18 9.47
N ILE A 217 -25.55 0.15 8.65
CA ILE A 217 -24.41 0.98 9.03
C ILE A 217 -24.35 2.14 8.05
N GLU A 218 -24.76 3.31 8.53
CA GLU A 218 -24.65 4.56 7.80
C GLU A 218 -23.47 5.37 8.34
N PHE A 219 -22.55 5.72 7.45
CA PHE A 219 -21.44 6.61 7.77
C PHE A 219 -21.89 8.06 7.71
N ALA A 220 -21.70 8.81 8.80
CA ALA A 220 -22.12 10.19 8.94
C ALA A 220 -20.94 11.10 9.29
N GLY A 221 -19.82 10.95 8.59
CA GLY A 221 -18.59 11.69 8.83
C GLY A 221 -17.91 11.24 10.12
N ASP A 222 -17.96 12.09 11.16
CA ASP A 222 -17.37 11.79 12.48
C ASP A 222 -18.15 10.73 13.29
N ASP A 223 -19.39 10.43 12.88
CA ASP A 223 -20.27 9.48 13.55
C ASP A 223 -20.63 8.28 12.65
N ILE A 224 -21.02 7.18 13.28
CA ILE A 224 -21.63 6.02 12.64
C ILE A 224 -23.04 5.85 13.21
N ILE A 225 -24.03 5.80 12.31
CA ILE A 225 -25.41 5.47 12.64
C ILE A 225 -25.58 3.97 12.45
N TYR A 226 -25.81 3.27 13.57
CA TYR A 226 -25.94 1.83 13.63
C TYR A 226 -27.38 1.47 13.97
N LYS A 227 -28.05 0.72 13.09
CA LYS A 227 -29.44 0.31 13.28
C LYS A 227 -29.59 -1.21 13.20
N TYR A 228 -30.30 -1.77 14.18
CA TYR A 228 -30.46 -3.22 14.37
C TYR A 228 -31.81 -3.55 15.03
N LEU A 229 -32.22 -4.82 15.00
CA LEU A 229 -33.45 -5.27 15.64
C LEU A 229 -33.18 -5.70 17.08
N GLU A 230 -33.76 -4.98 18.04
CA GLU A 230 -33.71 -5.39 19.44
C GLU A 230 -34.98 -6.14 19.82
N THR A 231 -34.81 -7.30 20.47
CA THR A 231 -35.92 -8.07 21.05
C THR A 231 -35.94 -7.91 22.55
N THR A 232 -37.02 -7.33 23.08
CA THR A 232 -37.26 -7.20 24.52
C THR A 232 -38.51 -7.98 24.96
N TRP A 233 -38.52 -8.37 26.24
CA TRP A 233 -39.67 -9.04 26.86
C TRP A 233 -40.46 -8.06 27.71
N VAL A 234 -41.57 -7.56 27.17
CA VAL A 234 -42.43 -6.61 27.87
C VAL A 234 -43.50 -7.37 28.68
N LYS A 235 -43.69 -7.00 29.95
CA LYS A 235 -44.77 -7.56 30.78
C LYS A 235 -46.10 -6.97 30.33
N LYS A 236 -47.05 -7.83 29.93
CA LYS A 236 -48.44 -7.46 29.67
C LYS A 236 -49.34 -8.25 30.63
N GLY A 237 -49.60 -7.68 31.81
CA GLY A 237 -50.28 -8.38 32.90
C GLY A 237 -49.41 -9.50 33.49
N LYS A 238 -49.97 -10.72 33.64
CA LYS A 238 -49.25 -11.90 34.17
C LYS A 238 -48.39 -12.64 33.13
N LYS A 239 -48.42 -12.24 31.86
CA LYS A 239 -47.67 -12.89 30.76
C LYS A 239 -46.58 -11.95 30.23
N LYS A 240 -45.46 -12.52 29.77
CA LYS A 240 -44.43 -11.81 29.01
C LYS A 240 -44.75 -11.90 27.52
N LYS A 241 -44.64 -10.80 26.80
CA LYS A 241 -44.76 -10.75 25.32
C LYS A 241 -43.40 -10.37 24.75
N LYS A 242 -42.97 -11.08 23.71
CA LYS A 242 -41.80 -10.73 22.89
C LYS A 242 -42.17 -9.52 22.02
N VAL A 243 -41.39 -8.45 22.10
CA VAL A 243 -41.51 -7.25 21.26
C VAL A 243 -40.17 -7.10 20.55
N THR A 244 -40.22 -6.88 19.24
CA THR A 244 -39.04 -6.71 18.40
C THR A 244 -39.20 -5.39 17.66
N GLU A 245 -38.28 -4.47 17.86
CA GLU A 245 -38.33 -3.10 17.33
C GLU A 245 -36.95 -2.70 16.79
N TRP A 246 -36.94 -1.80 15.82
CA TRP A 246 -35.70 -1.22 15.31
C TRP A 246 -35.15 -0.24 16.33
N VAL A 247 -33.88 -0.42 16.67
CA VAL A 247 -33.10 0.51 17.50
C VAL A 247 -32.08 1.17 16.60
N THR A 248 -31.92 2.48 16.74
CA THR A 248 -30.92 3.28 16.04
C THR A 248 -30.02 3.94 17.08
N GLU A 249 -28.72 3.74 16.95
CA GLU A 249 -27.70 4.34 17.79
C GLU A 249 -26.78 5.21 16.93
N THR A 250 -26.53 6.45 17.35
CA THR A 250 -25.49 7.30 16.78
C THR A 250 -24.28 7.23 17.70
N ILE A 251 -23.17 6.72 17.18
CA ILE A 251 -21.95 6.47 17.95
C ILE A 251 -20.79 7.16 17.25
N PRO A 252 -19.92 7.89 17.96
CA PRO A 252 -18.70 8.44 17.37
C PRO A 252 -17.89 7.35 16.67
N ALA A 253 -17.49 7.60 15.43
CA ALA A 253 -16.83 6.58 14.62
C ALA A 253 -15.51 6.10 15.26
N ALA A 254 -14.82 7.00 15.96
CA ALA A 254 -13.61 6.74 16.73
C ALA A 254 -13.80 5.76 17.90
N THR A 255 -15.01 5.65 18.46
CA THR A 255 -15.32 4.69 19.54
C THR A 255 -16.05 3.46 19.03
N PHE A 256 -16.76 3.57 17.92
CA PHE A 256 -17.48 2.45 17.32
C PHE A 256 -16.53 1.36 16.82
N ALA A 257 -15.53 1.74 16.02
CA ALA A 257 -14.49 0.83 15.51
C ALA A 257 -13.11 1.52 15.58
N PRO A 258 -12.46 1.54 16.76
CA PRO A 258 -11.20 2.28 16.96
C PRO A 258 -10.05 1.86 16.02
N ASN A 259 -9.98 0.57 15.68
CA ASN A 259 -9.02 0.03 14.72
C ASN A 259 -9.51 0.08 13.25
N GLY A 260 -10.71 0.59 13.01
CA GLY A 260 -11.36 0.68 11.69
C GLY A 260 -11.99 -0.61 11.18
N VAL A 261 -11.96 -1.71 11.94
CA VAL A 261 -12.51 -3.00 11.51
C VAL A 261 -13.89 -3.23 12.12
N ILE A 262 -14.86 -3.53 11.26
CA ILE A 262 -16.23 -3.88 11.63
C ILE A 262 -16.51 -5.28 11.06
N PHE A 263 -16.90 -6.20 11.93
CA PHE A 263 -17.28 -7.55 11.54
C PHE A 263 -18.69 -7.85 12.03
N VAL A 264 -19.55 -8.28 11.12
CA VAL A 264 -20.93 -8.68 11.41
C VAL A 264 -21.07 -10.17 11.19
N ASP A 265 -21.37 -10.92 12.25
CA ASP A 265 -21.44 -12.38 12.26
C ASP A 265 -22.88 -12.86 12.06
N ASP A 266 -23.08 -13.67 11.02
CA ASP A 266 -24.35 -14.33 10.65
C ASP A 266 -25.49 -13.35 10.38
N ALA A 267 -25.22 -12.28 9.62
CA ALA A 267 -26.20 -11.24 9.33
C ALA A 267 -26.06 -10.66 7.91
N VAL A 268 -27.14 -10.03 7.45
CA VAL A 268 -27.13 -9.12 6.31
C VAL A 268 -26.68 -7.72 6.74
N VAL A 269 -25.73 -7.13 6.00
CA VAL A 269 -25.20 -5.79 6.28
C VAL A 269 -25.60 -4.84 5.16
N ASN A 270 -26.33 -3.79 5.50
CA ASN A 270 -26.68 -2.70 4.60
C ASN A 270 -25.81 -1.49 4.90
N ILE A 271 -25.15 -0.92 3.89
CA ILE A 271 -24.20 0.19 4.05
C ILE A 271 -24.53 1.38 3.14
N SER A 272 -24.32 2.59 3.67
CA SER A 272 -24.49 3.86 2.95
C SER A 272 -23.75 5.01 3.65
N GLY A 273 -23.64 6.17 2.99
CA GLY A 273 -23.29 7.44 3.63
C GLY A 273 -21.89 7.98 3.33
N THR A 274 -21.47 8.96 4.13
CA THR A 274 -20.19 9.68 3.99
C THR A 274 -19.15 9.18 4.97
N VAL A 275 -18.08 8.56 4.47
CA VAL A 275 -16.97 7.98 5.24
C VAL A 275 -15.90 9.02 5.53
N LYS A 276 -15.64 9.26 6.82
CA LYS A 276 -14.45 9.98 7.30
C LYS A 276 -13.46 9.03 7.95
N GLY A 277 -12.32 8.81 7.32
CA GLY A 277 -11.28 7.89 7.78
C GLY A 277 -11.19 6.62 6.94
N LYS A 278 -10.82 5.49 7.57
CA LYS A 278 -10.56 4.22 6.89
C LYS A 278 -11.23 3.08 7.65
N TYR A 279 -12.18 2.42 7.00
CA TYR A 279 -12.89 1.28 7.57
C TYR A 279 -12.73 0.04 6.69
N THR A 280 -12.84 -1.12 7.33
CA THR A 280 -12.95 -2.42 6.68
C THR A 280 -14.16 -3.10 7.28
N ILE A 281 -15.17 -3.38 6.45
CA ILE A 281 -16.40 -4.05 6.86
C ILE A 281 -16.40 -5.44 6.26
N SER A 282 -16.72 -6.44 7.08
CA SER A 282 -16.87 -7.83 6.65
C SER A 282 -18.16 -8.40 7.24
N ALA A 283 -18.86 -9.20 6.45
CA ALA A 283 -19.98 -10.02 6.90
C ALA A 283 -19.55 -11.49 6.88
N GLY A 284 -19.75 -12.20 7.98
CA GLY A 284 -19.66 -13.66 8.03
C GLY A 284 -21.05 -14.26 7.88
N GLY A 285 -21.21 -15.33 7.11
CA GLY A 285 -22.45 -16.11 7.09
C GLY A 285 -22.36 -17.35 7.97
N ASN A 286 -23.47 -18.06 8.16
CA ASN A 286 -23.48 -19.33 8.86
C ASN A 286 -22.70 -20.39 8.08
N LYS A 287 -22.37 -21.53 8.72
CA LYS A 287 -21.47 -22.61 8.25
C LYS A 287 -21.60 -23.13 6.79
N SER A 288 -22.61 -22.69 6.02
CA SER A 288 -22.86 -23.07 4.62
C SER A 288 -23.15 -21.88 3.69
N ASP A 289 -23.35 -20.67 4.21
CA ASP A 289 -23.73 -19.47 3.45
C ASP A 289 -22.68 -18.37 3.65
N ASP A 290 -22.39 -17.61 2.60
CA ASP A 290 -21.53 -16.43 2.69
C ASP A 290 -22.27 -15.25 3.34
N GLY A 291 -21.51 -14.34 3.95
CA GLY A 291 -22.09 -13.11 4.50
C GLY A 291 -22.51 -12.15 3.39
N ASN A 292 -23.66 -11.49 3.55
CA ASN A 292 -24.19 -10.57 2.54
C ASN A 292 -23.95 -9.12 2.95
N ILE A 293 -23.36 -8.34 2.05
CA ILE A 293 -23.23 -6.88 2.18
C ILE A 293 -23.94 -6.23 0.99
N TYR A 294 -24.90 -5.35 1.28
CA TYR A 294 -25.61 -4.55 0.29
C TYR A 294 -25.21 -3.08 0.43
N LEU A 295 -24.85 -2.47 -0.70
CA LEU A 295 -24.74 -1.01 -0.83
C LEU A 295 -26.13 -0.48 -1.14
N GLU A 296 -26.79 0.15 -0.16
CA GLU A 296 -28.15 0.67 -0.34
C GLU A 296 -28.18 2.05 -1.00
N ASP A 297 -27.10 2.82 -0.81
CA ASP A 297 -26.93 4.15 -1.37
C ASP A 297 -25.44 4.47 -1.54
N ASP A 298 -25.12 5.68 -1.99
CA ASP A 298 -23.76 6.15 -2.22
C ASP A 298 -22.87 6.01 -0.97
N ILE A 299 -21.65 5.53 -1.20
CA ILE A 299 -20.54 5.62 -0.25
C ILE A 299 -19.60 6.70 -0.74
N VAL A 300 -19.57 7.83 -0.05
CA VAL A 300 -18.77 9.01 -0.42
C VAL A 300 -17.65 9.21 0.59
N TYR A 301 -16.44 9.52 0.15
CA TYR A 301 -15.37 9.91 1.06
C TYR A 301 -15.46 11.40 1.41
N GLU A 302 -15.37 11.72 2.70
CA GLU A 302 -15.12 13.09 3.16
C GLU A 302 -13.63 13.41 2.92
N THR A 303 -13.36 14.29 1.96
CA THR A 303 -12.01 14.77 1.62
C THR A 303 -11.57 15.93 2.50
#